data_AF-A0A2V6ALJ1-F1
#
_entry.id   AF-A0A2V6ALJ1-F1
#
_cell.length_a   1.000
_cell.length_b   1.000
_cell.length_c   1.000
_cell.angle_alpha   90.00
_cell.angle_beta   90.00
_cell.angle_gamma   90.00
#
_symmetry.space_group_name_H-M   'P 1'
#
loop_
_entity.id
_entity.type
_entity.pdbx_description
1 polymer ?
#
loop_
_entity_poly.entity_id
_entity_poly.type
_entity_poly.pdbx_seq_one_letter_code
_entity_poly.pdbx_strand_id
1 'polypeptide(L)' 'RVRLPNGITHFVVIAGKNGFDYLVQDPGAGYAKGLYPLRELGSDIEALRFYQPIAHADFHLSHGGH' A
#
# COMPACT_ATOMS: atom_id res chain seq x y z
N ARG A 1 0.63 -5.40 4.45
CA ARG A 1 0.47 -6.74 3.84
C ARG A 1 -0.19 -7.65 4.85
N VAL A 2 -0.97 -8.60 4.38
CA VAL A 2 -1.59 -9.65 5.19
C VAL A 2 -1.25 -11.02 4.60
N ARG A 3 -1.36 -12.06 5.41
CA ARG A 3 -1.31 -13.45 4.96
C ARG A 3 -2.72 -14.00 4.92
N LEU A 4 -3.25 -14.21 3.72
CA LEU A 4 -4.58 -14.78 3.56
C LEU A 4 -4.64 -16.21 4.12
N PRO A 5 -5.83 -16.72 4.50
CA PRO A 5 -5.98 -18.08 5.03
C PRO A 5 -5.47 -19.18 4.10
N ASN A 6 -5.43 -18.92 2.79
CA ASN A 6 -4.87 -19.82 1.78
C ASN A 6 -3.33 -19.78 1.68
N GLY A 7 -2.65 -19.04 2.56
CA GLY A 7 -1.20 -18.91 2.57
C GLY A 7 -0.63 -17.93 1.55
N ILE A 8 -1.46 -17.12 0.88
CA ILE A 8 -0.97 -16.12 -0.08
C ILE A 8 -0.67 -14.81 0.66
N THR A 9 0.50 -14.22 0.39
CA THR A 9 0.79 -12.86 0.81
C THR A 9 0.01 -11.88 -0.07
N HIS A 10 -0.86 -11.08 0.53
CA HIS A 10 -1.70 -10.12 -0.17
C HIS A 10 -1.40 -8.69 0.29
N PHE A 11 -1.44 -7.76 -0.67
CA PHE A 11 -1.14 -6.35 -0.47
C PHE A 11 -2.38 -5.51 -0.74
N VAL A 12 -2.79 -4.73 0.25
CA VAL A 12 -3.87 -3.76 0.16
C VAL A 12 -3.36 -2.40 0.58
N VAL A 13 -4.04 -1.35 0.12
CA VAL A 13 -3.73 0.04 0.49
C VAL A 13 -4.73 0.50 1.54
N ILE A 14 -4.26 1.10 2.64
CA ILE A 14 -5.15 1.82 3.56
C ILE A 14 -5.57 3.11 2.88
N ALA A 15 -6.86 3.24 2.59
CA ALA A 15 -7.43 4.36 1.84
C ALA A 15 -8.28 5.29 2.71
N GLY A 16 -8.53 4.92 3.97
CA GLY A 16 -9.25 5.75 4.91
C GLY A 16 -9.59 5.05 6.21
N LYS A 17 -10.50 5.66 6.97
CA LYS A 17 -11.01 5.14 8.24
C LYS A 17 -12.49 5.53 8.39
N ASN A 18 -13.30 4.61 8.90
CA ASN A 18 -14.69 4.84 9.29
C ASN A 18 -14.90 4.33 10.73
N GLY A 19 -15.11 5.22 11.69
CA GLY A 19 -15.14 4.85 13.11
C GLY A 19 -13.82 4.20 13.54
N PHE A 20 -13.87 2.97 14.03
CA PHE A 20 -12.67 2.17 14.38
C PHE A 20 -12.14 1.32 13.22
N ASP A 21 -12.81 1.33 12.06
CA ASP A 21 -12.44 0.49 10.93
C ASP A 21 -11.52 1.21 9.96
N TYR A 22 -10.35 0.63 9.71
CA TYR A 22 -9.53 1.02 8.57
C TYR A 22 -10.19 0.52 7.28
N LEU A 23 -10.38 1.42 6.32
CA LEU A 23 -10.85 1.09 4.99
C LEU A 23 -9.66 0.81 4.09
N VAL A 24 -9.75 -0.27 3.34
CA VAL A 24 -8.72 -0.68 2.38
C VAL A 24 -9.28 -0.77 0.98
N GLN A 25 -8.37 -0.67 0.01
CA GLN A 25 -8.64 -0.91 -1.40
C GLN A 25 -7.66 -1.98 -1.92
N ASP A 26 -8.17 -2.88 -2.76
CA ASP A 26 -7.36 -3.95 -3.40
C ASP A 26 -6.92 -3.51 -4.81
N PRO A 27 -5.66 -3.11 -4.99
CA PRO A 27 -5.13 -2.80 -6.33
C PRO A 27 -4.91 -4.05 -7.19
N GLY A 28 -4.71 -5.23 -6.58
CA GLY A 28 -4.46 -6.49 -7.31
C GLY A 28 -5.69 -6.97 -8.07
N ALA A 29 -6.89 -6.66 -7.58
CA ALA A 29 -8.16 -6.88 -8.28
C ALA A 29 -8.59 -5.70 -9.16
N GLY A 30 -7.69 -4.78 -9.51
CA GLY A 30 -8.02 -3.60 -10.32
C GLY A 30 -9.06 -2.69 -9.65
N TYR A 31 -9.09 -2.66 -8.31
CA TYR A 31 -10.05 -1.88 -7.52
C TYR A 31 -11.52 -2.32 -7.64
N ALA A 32 -11.79 -3.50 -8.20
CA ALA A 32 -13.16 -3.98 -8.50
C ALA A 32 -14.10 -4.04 -7.28
N LYS A 33 -13.57 -4.35 -6.09
CA LYS A 33 -14.37 -4.44 -4.84
C LYS A 33 -14.71 -3.06 -4.24
N GLY A 34 -14.04 -1.99 -4.67
CA GLY A 34 -14.13 -0.69 -4.02
C GLY A 34 -13.47 -0.66 -2.63
N LEU A 35 -13.94 0.24 -1.75
CA LEU A 35 -13.46 0.35 -0.37
C LEU A 35 -14.18 -0.65 0.53
N TYR A 36 -13.43 -1.37 1.35
CA TYR A 36 -14.00 -2.30 2.32
C TYR A 36 -13.17 -2.31 3.62
N PRO A 37 -13.78 -2.65 4.78
CA PRO A 37 -13.07 -2.74 6.05
C PRO A 37 -11.93 -3.76 6.01
N LEU A 38 -10.76 -3.39 6.56
CA LEU A 38 -9.59 -4.25 6.67
C LEU A 38 -9.89 -5.57 7.37
N ARG A 39 -10.78 -5.53 8.39
CA ARG A 39 -11.21 -6.72 9.14
C ARG A 39 -11.87 -7.80 8.27
N GLU A 40 -12.43 -7.44 7.11
CA GLU A 40 -13.03 -8.43 6.20
C GLU A 40 -12.01 -9.37 5.57
N LEU A 41 -10.72 -9.02 5.58
CA LEU A 41 -9.66 -9.93 5.13
C LEU A 41 -9.49 -11.14 6.07
N GLY A 42 -10.00 -11.05 7.30
CA GLY A 42 -9.92 -12.13 8.30
C GLY A 42 -8.49 -12.61 8.56
N SER A 43 -7.50 -11.73 8.37
CA SER A 43 -6.08 -12.06 8.38
C SER A 43 -5.30 -11.07 9.24
N ASP A 44 -4.29 -11.56 9.93
CA ASP A 44 -3.39 -10.70 10.71
C ASP A 44 -2.55 -9.80 9.80
N ILE A 45 -2.27 -8.60 10.31
CA ILE A 45 -1.38 -7.65 9.65
C ILE A 45 0.05 -8.07 9.94
N GLU A 46 0.76 -8.53 8.91
CA GLU A 46 2.16 -8.93 9.08
C GLU A 46 3.14 -7.76 8.99
N ALA A 47 2.82 -6.74 8.20
CA ALA A 47 3.70 -5.59 8.00
C ALA A 47 2.96 -4.38 7.43
N LEU A 48 3.41 -3.18 7.82
CA LEU A 48 3.04 -1.90 7.23
C LEU A 48 4.23 -1.33 6.45
N ARG A 49 3.96 -0.69 5.32
CA ARG A 49 4.96 -0.01 4.48
C ARG A 49 4.48 1.41 4.18
N PHE A 50 5.40 2.35 4.21
CA PHE A 50 5.17 3.74 3.83
C PHE A 50 6.07 4.03 2.63
N TYR A 51 5.48 4.52 1.54
CA TYR A 51 6.23 4.91 0.35
C TYR A 51 6.48 6.41 0.41
N GLN A 52 7.75 6.80 0.30
CA GLN A 52 8.13 8.19 0.12
C GLN A 52 8.28 8.44 -1.39
N PRO A 53 7.63 9.47 -1.95
CA PRO A 53 7.92 9.91 -3.30
C PRO A 53 9.42 10.24 -3.39
N ILE A 54 10.08 9.73 -4.42
CA ILE A 54 11.42 10.22 -4.75
C ILE A 54 11.18 11.64 -5.24
N ALA A 55 11.35 12.64 -4.35
CA ALA A 55 11.48 14.01 -4.80
C ALA A 55 12.57 13.98 -5.87
N HIS A 56 12.34 14.61 -7.02
CA HIS A 56 13.43 14.90 -7.95
C HIS A 56 14.46 15.72 -7.16
N ALA A 57 15.41 15.04 -6.53
CA ALA A 57 16.64 15.66 -6.12
C ALA A 57 17.20 16.18 -7.44
N ASP A 58 17.29 17.50 -7.57
CA ASP A 58 17.92 18.14 -8.70
C ASP A 58 19.28 17.46 -8.91
N PHE A 59 19.34 16.55 -9.88
CA PHE A 59 20.58 16.00 -10.38
C PHE A 59 21.24 17.15 -11.13
N HIS A 60 21.88 18.06 -10.38
CA HIS A 60 22.81 19.02 -10.93
C HIS A 60 24.03 18.23 -11.41
N LEU A 61 23.91 17.69 -12.62
CA LEU A 61 25.01 17.10 -13.36
C LEU A 61 25.97 18.24 -13.73
N SER A 62 26.88 18.56 -12.82
CA SER A 62 28.08 19.34 -13.15
C SER A 62 28.88 18.54 -14.16
N HIS A 63 28.71 18.86 -15.44
CA HIS A 63 29.61 18.44 -16.51
C HIS A 63 30.94 19.16 -16.29
N GLY A 64 31.85 18.53 -15.54
CA GLY A 64 33.25 18.92 -15.52
C GLY A 64 33.92 18.47 -16.81
N GLY A 65 33.99 19.38 -17.78
CA GLY A 65 34.89 19.27 -18.93
C GLY A 65 36.00 20.30 -18.78
N HIS A 66 37.23 19.84 -18.59
CA HIS A 66 38.44 20.60 -18.87
C HIS A 66 39.53 19.65 -19.38
#